data_AF-A0A179B3V9-F1
#
_entry.id   AF-A0A179B3V9-F1
#
_cell.length_a   1.000
_cell.length_b   1.000
_cell.length_c   1.000
_cell.angle_alpha   90.00
_cell.angle_beta   90.00
_cell.angle_gamma   90.00
#
_symmetry.space_group_name_H-M   'P 1'
#
loop_
_entity.id
_entity.type
_entity.pdbx_description
1 polymer ?
#
loop_
_entity_poly.entity_id
_entity_poly.type
_entity_poly.pdbx_seq_one_letter_code
_entity_poly.pdbx_strand_id
1 'polypeptide(L)'
;MSTQHPVRDVLSSAVIPASRPIDNLRRAGTGLFVGNCIGTVVAVLAYGDRLTSGNVLYVGLLLFGLSFLFLAPWIVRPKDGLGAPVVARTLATSESVESRLTRRGLRVPVVVQPVDGAKPFRSIVTLGGMRKKHAKDPEVGTLLALQQVEPGKGELAAVDEPSARQKELMAQLKKQPRKLKSDAPILPMRRSPLSPKPGWAGGMLASTCLLGITVALGTIFTVTA
;
A
#
# COMPACT_ATOMS: atom_id res chain seq x y z
N MET A 1 -8.73 -16.52 29.11
CA MET A 1 -7.55 -16.16 28.28
C MET A 1 -7.96 -15.03 27.35
N SER A 2 -7.30 -13.87 27.41
CA SER A 2 -7.55 -12.77 26.48
C SER A 2 -7.22 -13.22 25.05
N THR A 3 -8.19 -13.21 24.14
CA THR A 3 -8.00 -13.48 22.72
C THR A 3 -7.11 -12.38 22.14
N GLN A 4 -5.80 -12.64 22.06
CA GLN A 4 -4.86 -11.73 21.42
C GLN A 4 -5.11 -11.76 19.91
N HIS A 5 -5.51 -10.61 19.36
CA HIS A 5 -5.68 -10.38 17.92
C HIS A 5 -4.60 -9.42 17.41
N PRO A 6 -3.32 -9.83 17.44
CA PRO A 6 -2.19 -8.95 17.19
C PRO A 6 -2.17 -8.36 15.78
N VAL A 7 -2.73 -9.05 14.78
CA VAL A 7 -2.80 -8.51 13.41
C VAL A 7 -3.92 -7.48 13.32
N ARG A 8 -5.07 -7.72 13.93
CA ARG A 8 -6.13 -6.70 14.01
C ARG A 8 -5.67 -5.46 14.77
N ASP A 9 -4.96 -5.62 15.89
CA ASP A 9 -4.44 -4.52 16.70
C ASP A 9 -3.47 -3.65 15.89
N VAL A 10 -2.53 -4.29 15.18
CA VAL A 10 -1.58 -3.57 14.29
C VAL A 10 -2.31 -2.88 13.14
N LEU A 11 -3.28 -3.55 12.51
CA LEU A 11 -4.07 -2.95 11.42
C LEU A 11 -4.93 -1.78 11.89
N SER A 12 -5.48 -1.84 13.10
CA SER A 12 -6.25 -0.74 13.69
C SER A 12 -5.36 0.48 13.98
N SER A 13 -4.09 0.24 14.28
CA SER A 13 -3.06 1.26 14.50
C SER A 13 -2.48 1.83 13.20
N ALA A 14 -2.95 1.40 12.03
CA ALA A 14 -2.64 2.02 10.74
C ALA A 14 -3.37 3.38 10.61
N VAL A 15 -2.79 4.44 11.18
CA VAL A 15 -3.40 5.77 11.26
C VAL A 15 -2.76 6.79 10.31
N ILE A 16 -1.59 6.51 9.72
CA ILE A 16 -0.87 7.50 8.92
C ILE A 16 -1.31 7.44 7.44
N PRO A 17 -1.56 8.57 6.76
CA PRO A 17 -1.75 8.58 5.31
C PRO A 17 -0.52 8.15 4.54
N ALA A 18 -0.75 7.50 3.40
CA ALA A 18 0.24 7.46 2.33
C ALA A 18 0.40 8.85 1.71
N SER A 19 1.49 9.54 2.07
CA SER A 19 1.79 10.92 1.70
C SER A 19 3.10 11.07 0.91
N ARG A 20 3.70 9.97 0.43
CA ARG A 20 4.86 10.09 -0.45
C ARG A 20 4.44 10.81 -1.74
N PRO A 21 5.35 11.53 -2.43
CA PRO A 21 5.02 12.18 -3.70
C PRO A 21 4.34 11.22 -4.70
N ILE A 22 4.82 9.98 -4.79
CA ILE A 22 4.22 8.94 -5.64
C ILE A 22 2.81 8.51 -5.20
N ASP A 23 2.51 8.54 -3.89
CA ASP A 23 1.18 8.21 -3.39
C ASP A 23 0.16 9.30 -3.74
N ASN A 24 0.60 10.57 -3.69
CA ASN A 24 -0.19 11.70 -4.13
C ASN A 24 -0.43 11.66 -5.65
N LEU A 25 0.60 11.34 -6.45
CA LEU A 25 0.46 11.15 -7.90
C LEU A 25 -0.50 10.02 -8.25
N ARG A 26 -0.42 8.88 -7.55
CA ARG A 26 -1.38 7.77 -7.73
C ARG A 26 -2.80 8.19 -7.39
N ARG A 27 -2.97 9.00 -6.34
CA ARG A 27 -4.29 9.52 -5.95
C ARG A 27 -4.86 10.46 -7.01
N ALA A 28 -4.07 11.45 -7.45
CA ALA A 28 -4.47 12.36 -8.52
C ALA A 28 -4.75 11.62 -9.83
N GLY A 29 -3.85 10.73 -10.25
CA GLY A 29 -4.00 9.94 -11.47
C GLY A 29 -5.25 9.06 -11.44
N THR A 30 -5.56 8.46 -10.29
CA THR A 30 -6.80 7.68 -10.15
C THR A 30 -8.03 8.57 -10.22
N GLY A 31 -8.01 9.75 -9.58
CA GLY A 31 -9.10 10.72 -9.69
C GLY A 31 -9.31 11.19 -11.13
N LEU A 32 -8.24 11.60 -11.83
CA LEU A 32 -8.27 12.00 -13.24
C LEU A 32 -8.78 10.88 -14.15
N PHE A 33 -8.35 9.63 -13.94
CA PHE A 33 -8.84 8.47 -14.70
C PHE A 33 -10.36 8.30 -14.54
N VAL A 34 -10.84 8.24 -13.30
CA VAL A 34 -12.28 8.06 -13.02
C VAL A 34 -13.07 9.24 -13.58
N GLY A 35 -12.58 10.46 -13.37
CA GLY A 35 -13.19 11.68 -13.89
C GLY A 35 -13.28 11.69 -15.41
N ASN A 36 -12.20 11.32 -16.10
CA ASN A 36 -12.15 11.26 -17.56
C ASN A 36 -13.11 10.21 -18.10
N CYS A 37 -13.22 9.04 -17.47
CA CYS A 37 -14.21 8.02 -17.85
C CYS A 37 -15.65 8.53 -17.70
N ILE A 38 -15.98 9.13 -16.55
CA ILE A 38 -17.32 9.71 -16.31
C ILE A 38 -17.61 10.83 -17.31
N GLY A 39 -16.68 11.76 -17.48
CA GLY A 39 -16.81 12.87 -18.40
C GLY A 39 -16.96 12.43 -19.85
N THR A 40 -16.26 11.37 -20.26
CA THR A 40 -16.42 10.77 -21.60
C THR A 40 -17.85 10.27 -21.81
N VAL A 41 -18.40 9.52 -20.84
CA VAL A 41 -19.79 9.03 -20.92
C VAL A 41 -20.78 10.19 -20.99
N VAL A 42 -20.65 11.18 -20.10
CA VAL A 42 -21.53 12.37 -20.08
C VAL A 42 -21.45 13.14 -21.39
N ALA A 43 -20.24 13.35 -21.90
CA ALA A 43 -20.00 14.11 -23.12
C ALA A 43 -20.53 13.39 -24.37
N VAL A 44 -20.37 12.06 -24.47
CA VAL A 44 -20.96 11.27 -25.56
C VAL A 44 -22.49 11.31 -25.50
N LEU A 45 -23.09 11.23 -24.31
CA LEU A 45 -24.55 11.34 -24.18
C LEU A 45 -25.07 12.74 -24.53
N ALA A 46 -24.32 13.79 -24.20
CA ALA A 46 -24.74 15.17 -24.43
C ALA A 46 -24.45 15.71 -25.85
N TYR A 47 -23.38 15.22 -26.49
CA TYR A 47 -22.89 15.74 -27.77
C TYR A 47 -22.71 14.66 -28.84
N GLY A 48 -23.22 13.45 -28.61
CA GLY A 48 -23.08 12.30 -29.50
C GLY A 48 -23.55 12.57 -30.93
N ASP A 49 -24.66 13.30 -31.08
CA ASP A 49 -25.24 13.64 -32.39
C ASP A 49 -24.35 14.55 -33.24
N ARG A 50 -23.37 15.23 -32.63
CA ARG A 50 -22.41 16.10 -33.33
C ARG A 50 -21.15 15.37 -33.77
N LEU A 51 -20.96 14.12 -33.36
CA LEU A 51 -19.78 13.35 -33.71
C LEU A 51 -19.98 12.62 -35.05
N THR A 52 -19.35 13.11 -36.11
CA THR A 52 -19.26 12.40 -37.40
C THR A 52 -18.37 11.16 -37.27
N SER A 53 -18.67 10.11 -38.03
CA SER A 53 -18.10 8.75 -37.88
C SER A 53 -16.55 8.68 -37.86
N GLY A 54 -15.86 9.60 -38.52
CA GLY A 54 -14.39 9.71 -38.46
C GLY A 54 -13.84 10.33 -37.17
N ASN A 55 -14.54 11.32 -36.60
CA ASN A 55 -14.11 12.03 -35.40
C ASN A 55 -14.38 11.21 -34.12
N VAL A 56 -15.41 10.34 -34.13
CA VAL A 56 -15.72 9.43 -33.01
C VAL A 56 -14.53 8.54 -32.65
N LEU A 57 -13.93 7.90 -33.67
CA LEU A 57 -12.83 6.95 -33.44
C LEU A 57 -11.59 7.68 -32.90
N TYR A 58 -11.27 8.84 -33.47
CA TYR A 58 -10.14 9.66 -33.04
C TYR A 58 -10.31 10.15 -31.59
N VAL A 59 -11.47 10.73 -31.27
CA VAL A 59 -11.77 11.23 -29.91
C VAL A 59 -11.81 10.09 -28.90
N GLY A 60 -12.40 8.95 -29.28
CA GLY A 60 -12.43 7.75 -28.45
C GLY A 60 -11.03 7.23 -28.14
N LEU A 61 -10.15 7.13 -29.15
CA LEU A 61 -8.76 6.72 -28.96
C LEU A 61 -7.97 7.71 -28.11
N LEU A 62 -8.18 9.01 -28.30
CA LEU A 62 -7.50 10.06 -27.54
C LEU A 62 -7.90 10.04 -26.06
N LEU A 63 -9.20 9.97 -25.77
CA LEU A 63 -9.71 9.88 -24.39
C LEU A 63 -9.32 8.57 -23.72
N PHE A 64 -9.33 7.46 -24.46
CA PHE A 64 -8.84 6.17 -23.98
C PHE A 64 -7.35 6.25 -23.64
N GLY A 65 -6.52 6.74 -24.57
CA GLY A 65 -5.09 6.93 -24.35
C GLY A 65 -4.78 7.81 -23.13
N LEU A 66 -5.50 8.94 -23.00
CA LEU A 66 -5.37 9.86 -21.87
C LEU A 66 -5.73 9.19 -20.52
N SER A 67 -6.79 8.38 -20.50
CA SER A 67 -7.15 7.57 -19.32
C SER A 67 -6.01 6.64 -18.89
N PHE A 68 -5.35 5.94 -19.81
CA PHE A 68 -4.21 5.08 -19.46
C PHE A 68 -3.00 5.87 -18.96
N LEU A 69 -2.75 7.05 -19.53
CA LEU A 69 -1.67 7.93 -19.06
C LEU A 69 -1.89 8.37 -17.60
N PHE A 70 -3.14 8.64 -17.18
CA PHE A 70 -3.44 8.96 -15.79
C PHE A 70 -3.16 7.80 -14.81
N LEU A 71 -3.07 6.56 -15.30
CA LEU A 71 -2.68 5.39 -14.50
C LEU A 71 -1.17 5.15 -14.46
N ALA A 72 -0.35 5.89 -15.23
CA ALA A 72 1.11 5.73 -15.27
C ALA A 72 1.80 5.73 -13.88
N PRO A 73 1.38 6.54 -12.88
CA PRO A 73 1.99 6.50 -11.54
C PRO A 73 1.88 5.14 -10.81
N TRP A 74 1.01 4.24 -11.27
CA TRP A 74 0.91 2.88 -10.71
C TRP A 74 2.01 1.94 -11.20
N ILE A 75 2.67 2.25 -12.31
CA ILE A 75 3.75 1.46 -12.89
C ILE A 75 5.03 1.63 -12.06
N VAL A 76 5.28 2.83 -11.56
CA VAL A 76 6.47 3.16 -10.77
C VAL A 76 6.35 2.55 -9.38
N ARG A 77 7.27 1.65 -9.01
CA ARG A 77 7.37 1.18 -7.62
C ARG A 77 7.94 2.30 -6.75
N PRO A 78 7.34 2.58 -5.57
CA PRO A 78 7.96 3.51 -4.64
C PRO A 78 9.34 2.96 -4.30
N LYS A 79 10.37 3.81 -4.31
CA LYS A 79 11.62 3.45 -3.67
C LYS A 79 11.31 3.27 -2.19
N ASP A 80 11.55 2.07 -1.68
CA ASP A 80 11.61 1.88 -0.23
C ASP A 80 12.73 2.80 0.28
N GLY A 81 12.49 3.47 1.41
CA GLY A 81 13.42 4.50 1.89
C GLY A 81 14.80 3.93 2.19
N LEU A 82 15.73 4.79 2.63
CA LEU A 82 16.95 4.38 3.34
C LEU A 82 16.56 3.80 4.72
N GLY A 83 15.85 2.69 4.67
CA GLY A 83 15.22 2.07 5.80
C GLY A 83 16.24 1.52 6.79
N ALA A 84 15.90 1.48 8.07
CA ALA A 84 16.76 0.91 9.08
C ALA A 84 16.73 -0.63 9.00
N PRO A 85 17.88 -1.33 9.07
CA PRO A 85 17.89 -2.78 9.15
C PRO A 85 17.32 -3.23 10.51
N VAL A 86 16.46 -4.23 10.48
CA VAL A 86 15.78 -4.76 11.67
C VAL A 86 15.75 -6.28 11.68
N VAL A 87 15.54 -6.86 12.85
CA VAL A 87 15.29 -8.29 13.03
C VAL A 87 13.91 -8.47 13.63
N ALA A 88 13.07 -9.24 12.97
CA ALA A 88 11.71 -9.53 13.40
C ALA A 88 11.59 -10.95 13.93
N ARG A 89 10.82 -11.14 14.99
CA ARG A 89 10.44 -12.43 15.54
C ARG A 89 8.94 -12.65 15.37
N THR A 90 8.56 -13.79 14.82
CA THR A 90 7.15 -14.18 14.66
C THR A 90 6.46 -14.34 16.02
N LEU A 91 5.22 -13.88 16.10
CA LEU A 91 4.37 -14.00 17.28
C LEU A 91 3.31 -15.08 17.11
N ALA A 92 2.91 -15.69 18.22
CA ALA A 92 1.71 -16.51 18.26
C ALA A 92 0.47 -15.62 18.00
N THR A 93 -0.54 -16.19 17.35
CA THR A 93 -1.81 -15.51 17.09
C THR A 93 -2.97 -16.49 17.20
N SER A 94 -4.09 -15.99 17.72
CA SER A 94 -5.36 -16.73 17.74
C SER A 94 -6.18 -16.52 16.45
N GLU A 95 -5.73 -15.63 15.57
CA GLU A 95 -6.42 -15.30 14.33
C GLU A 95 -6.23 -16.39 13.26
N SER A 96 -7.34 -16.88 12.70
CA SER A 96 -7.32 -17.89 11.64
C SER A 96 -6.50 -17.42 10.43
N VAL A 97 -5.79 -18.37 9.80
CA VAL A 97 -5.02 -18.11 8.56
C VAL A 97 -5.89 -17.46 7.49
N GLU A 98 -7.14 -17.90 7.35
CA GLU A 98 -8.09 -17.35 6.37
C GLU A 98 -8.38 -15.87 6.59
N SER A 99 -8.51 -15.45 7.85
CA SER A 99 -8.78 -14.04 8.17
C SER A 99 -7.59 -13.10 7.90
N ARG A 100 -6.37 -13.66 7.85
CA ARG A 100 -5.12 -12.93 7.63
C ARG A 100 -4.56 -13.07 6.22
N LEU A 101 -5.12 -13.97 5.41
CA LEU A 101 -4.73 -14.17 4.03
C LEU A 101 -5.31 -13.06 3.15
N THR A 102 -4.45 -12.39 2.40
CA THR A 102 -4.83 -11.36 1.44
C THR A 102 -4.42 -11.77 0.03
N ARG A 103 -4.88 -11.03 -0.99
CA ARG A 103 -4.40 -11.19 -2.38
C ARG A 103 -2.88 -11.10 -2.51
N ARG A 104 -2.20 -10.43 -1.56
CA ARG A 104 -0.75 -10.23 -1.56
C ARG A 104 0.02 -11.29 -0.75
N GLY A 105 -0.66 -12.11 0.03
CA GLY A 105 -0.02 -13.10 0.92
C GLY A 105 -0.60 -13.13 2.33
N LEU A 106 0.03 -13.91 3.20
CA LEU A 106 -0.37 -14.10 4.59
C LEU A 106 0.23 -13.02 5.48
N ARG A 107 -0.62 -12.35 6.28
CA ARG A 107 -0.16 -11.39 7.29
C ARG A 107 0.25 -12.11 8.57
N VAL A 108 1.51 -11.98 8.96
CA VAL A 108 2.07 -12.62 10.16
C VAL A 108 2.44 -11.52 11.16
N PRO A 109 1.97 -11.61 12.42
CA PRO A 109 2.36 -10.67 13.46
C PRO A 109 3.80 -10.92 13.89
N VAL A 110 4.55 -9.85 14.09
CA VAL A 110 5.96 -9.89 14.47
C VAL A 110 6.27 -8.85 15.54
N VAL A 111 7.25 -9.15 16.39
CA VAL A 111 7.96 -8.13 17.19
C VAL A 111 9.28 -7.85 16.51
N VAL A 112 9.61 -6.59 16.36
CA VAL A 112 10.78 -6.12 15.65
C VAL A 112 11.76 -5.49 16.63
N GLN A 113 13.03 -5.85 16.49
CA GLN A 113 14.15 -5.22 17.15
C GLN A 113 15.01 -4.50 16.11
N PRO A 114 15.08 -3.16 16.18
CA PRO A 114 16.04 -2.39 15.41
C PRO A 114 17.49 -2.75 15.73
N VAL A 115 18.34 -2.78 14.69
CA VAL A 115 19.77 -3.10 14.81
C VAL A 115 20.56 -2.01 15.52
N ASP A 116 20.10 -0.76 15.45
CA ASP A 116 20.68 0.41 16.13
C ASP A 116 20.39 0.43 17.65
N GLY A 117 19.67 -0.56 18.18
CA GLY A 117 19.32 -0.63 19.59
C GLY A 117 18.12 0.23 19.98
N ALA A 118 17.39 0.81 19.01
CA ALA A 118 16.14 1.51 19.29
C ALA A 118 15.09 0.57 19.93
N LYS A 119 14.06 1.17 20.53
CA LYS A 119 13.02 0.42 21.26
C LYS A 119 12.34 -0.59 20.34
N PRO A 120 12.16 -1.85 20.78
CA PRO A 120 11.42 -2.83 20.00
C PRO A 120 9.96 -2.41 19.83
N PHE A 121 9.34 -2.90 18.76
CA PHE A 121 7.96 -2.57 18.40
C PHE A 121 7.23 -3.76 17.78
N ARG A 122 5.90 -3.72 17.77
CA ARG A 122 5.06 -4.70 17.07
C ARG A 122 4.68 -4.22 15.67
N SER A 123 4.68 -5.15 14.73
CA SER A 123 4.19 -4.91 13.37
C SER A 123 3.70 -6.21 12.71
N ILE A 124 3.36 -6.15 11.43
CA ILE A 124 3.00 -7.28 10.57
C ILE A 124 3.94 -7.35 9.37
N VAL A 125 4.30 -8.57 8.99
CA VAL A 125 4.96 -8.87 7.71
C VAL A 125 3.97 -9.57 6.79
N THR A 126 4.03 -9.30 5.49
CA THR A 126 3.24 -10.03 4.49
C THR A 126 4.14 -11.05 3.80
N LEU A 127 3.90 -12.33 4.06
CA LEU A 127 4.60 -13.41 3.38
C LEU A 127 3.94 -13.65 2.01
N GLY A 128 4.63 -13.21 0.95
CA GLY A 128 4.19 -13.35 -0.44
C GLY A 128 4.28 -14.78 -0.98
N GLY A 129 3.66 -15.02 -2.15
CA GLY A 129 3.84 -16.28 -2.90
C GLY A 129 3.04 -17.48 -2.40
N MET A 130 2.33 -17.39 -1.27
CA MET A 130 1.53 -18.50 -0.76
C MET A 130 0.15 -18.58 -1.44
N ARG A 131 -0.11 -19.69 -2.16
CA ARG A 131 -1.47 -20.06 -2.59
C ARG A 131 -2.32 -20.40 -1.37
N LYS A 132 -3.64 -20.12 -1.41
CA LYS A 132 -4.58 -20.35 -0.28
C LYS A 132 -4.44 -21.73 0.38
N LYS A 133 -4.23 -22.78 -0.43
CA LYS A 133 -4.04 -24.17 0.02
C LYS A 133 -2.71 -24.47 0.73
N HIS A 134 -1.71 -23.60 0.60
CA HIS A 134 -0.37 -23.76 1.19
C HIS A 134 -0.04 -22.66 2.20
N ALA A 135 -1.00 -21.76 2.48
CA ALA A 135 -0.82 -20.71 3.47
C ALA A 135 -0.73 -21.35 4.86
N LYS A 136 0.46 -21.32 5.45
CA LYS A 136 0.71 -21.77 6.82
C LYS A 136 1.49 -20.67 7.55
N ASP A 137 1.20 -20.50 8.83
CA ASP A 137 2.02 -19.63 9.65
C ASP A 137 3.45 -20.18 9.76
N PRO A 138 4.46 -19.30 9.72
CA PRO A 138 5.82 -19.69 10.11
C PRO A 138 5.82 -20.09 11.58
N GLU A 139 6.79 -20.91 11.97
CA GLU A 139 6.95 -21.31 13.37
C GLU A 139 7.07 -20.09 14.28
N VAL A 140 6.42 -20.14 15.44
CA VAL A 140 6.48 -19.06 16.43
C VAL A 140 7.92 -18.92 16.94
N GLY A 141 8.44 -17.69 16.96
CA GLY A 141 9.83 -17.44 17.33
C GLY A 141 10.82 -17.45 16.16
N THR A 142 10.38 -17.72 14.93
CA THR A 142 11.20 -17.59 13.73
C THR A 142 11.76 -16.17 13.63
N LEU A 143 13.07 -16.07 13.46
CA LEU A 143 13.78 -14.81 13.25
C LEU A 143 13.90 -14.50 11.76
N LEU A 144 13.43 -13.33 11.37
CA LEU A 144 13.43 -12.83 10.00
C LEU A 144 14.28 -11.56 9.94
N ALA A 145 15.25 -11.51 9.04
CA ALA A 145 15.94 -10.27 8.70
C ALA A 145 15.03 -9.45 7.78
N LEU A 146 14.72 -8.21 8.18
CA LEU A 146 13.84 -7.32 7.43
C LEU A 146 14.44 -5.90 7.42
N GLN A 147 13.88 -5.03 6.60
CA GLN A 147 14.20 -3.61 6.62
C GLN A 147 12.95 -2.82 6.98
N GLN A 148 13.06 -1.91 7.93
CA GLN A 148 12.02 -0.95 8.21
C GLN A 148 11.98 0.06 7.07
N VAL A 149 10.88 0.15 6.34
CA VAL A 149 10.78 0.99 5.12
C VAL A 149 11.05 2.46 5.42
N GLU A 150 10.59 2.95 6.58
CA GLU A 150 10.85 4.30 7.09
C GLU A 150 11.01 4.26 8.61
N PRO A 151 12.04 4.92 9.18
CA PRO A 151 12.22 5.03 10.61
C PRO A 151 10.96 5.54 11.33
N GLY A 152 10.60 4.90 12.44
CA GLY A 152 9.43 5.27 13.25
C GLY A 152 8.08 4.77 12.73
N LYS A 153 8.04 4.03 11.61
CA LYS A 153 6.81 3.41 11.07
C LYS A 153 6.86 1.89 11.15
N GLY A 154 5.71 1.25 11.28
CA GLY A 154 5.61 -0.21 11.34
C GLY A 154 5.89 -0.93 10.02
N GLU A 155 6.06 -0.24 8.89
CA GLU A 155 6.24 -0.89 7.59
C GLU A 155 7.56 -1.63 7.47
N LEU A 156 7.49 -2.89 7.04
CA LEU A 156 8.65 -3.78 6.88
C LEU A 156 8.70 -4.28 5.43
N ALA A 157 9.91 -4.30 4.88
CA ALA A 157 10.24 -4.91 3.60
C ALA A 157 11.18 -6.10 3.80
N ALA A 158 11.10 -7.07 2.89
CA ALA A 158 12.08 -8.14 2.82
C ALA A 158 13.42 -7.59 2.33
N VAL A 159 14.51 -8.20 2.77
CA VAL A 159 15.86 -7.96 2.25
C VAL A 159 16.33 -9.21 1.53
N ASP A 160 17.04 -9.02 0.42
CA ASP A 160 17.59 -10.15 -0.35
C ASP A 160 18.66 -10.89 0.45
N GLU A 161 19.54 -10.15 1.13
CA GLU A 161 20.58 -10.70 1.99
C GLU A 161 20.64 -10.00 3.36
N PRO A 162 20.74 -10.75 4.48
CA PRO A 162 20.93 -10.17 5.80
C PRO A 162 22.31 -9.54 5.95
N SER A 163 22.36 -8.29 6.43
CA SER A 163 23.62 -7.62 6.78
C SER A 163 24.35 -8.30 7.95
N ALA A 164 25.66 -8.06 8.10
CA ALA A 164 26.46 -8.62 9.20
C ALA A 164 25.88 -8.30 10.58
N ARG A 165 25.49 -7.04 10.80
CA ARG A 165 24.85 -6.61 12.06
C ARG A 165 23.50 -7.28 12.32
N GLN A 166 22.71 -7.56 11.26
CA GLN A 166 21.48 -8.34 11.42
C GLN A 166 21.78 -9.79 11.81
N LYS A 167 22.81 -10.42 11.20
CA LYS A 167 23.25 -11.78 11.56
C LYS A 167 23.70 -11.86 13.02
N GLU A 168 24.46 -10.87 13.49
CA GLU A 168 24.88 -10.75 14.89
C GLU A 168 23.68 -10.62 15.82
N LEU A 169 22.74 -9.71 15.51
CA LEU A 169 21.54 -9.53 16.31
C LEU A 169 20.68 -10.80 16.32
N MET A 170 20.52 -11.48 15.19
CA MET A 170 19.82 -12.77 15.13
C MET A 170 20.49 -13.82 16.02
N ALA A 171 21.82 -13.92 16.01
CA ALA A 171 22.57 -14.83 16.88
C ALA A 171 22.38 -14.50 18.37
N GLN A 172 22.39 -13.22 18.72
CA GLN A 172 22.14 -12.76 20.09
C GLN A 172 20.70 -13.07 20.54
N LEU A 173 19.71 -12.79 19.70
CA LEU A 173 18.30 -13.04 20.00
C LEU A 173 17.97 -14.53 20.07
N LYS A 174 18.68 -15.37 19.32
CA LYS A 174 18.58 -16.83 19.43
C LYS A 174 19.05 -17.32 20.81
N LYS A 175 20.11 -16.71 21.37
CA LYS A 175 20.61 -17.02 22.72
C LYS A 175 19.74 -16.42 23.83
N GLN A 176 19.14 -15.26 23.60
CA GLN A 176 18.39 -14.51 24.60
C GLN A 176 17.00 -14.08 24.07
N PRO A 177 16.07 -15.03 23.85
CA PRO A 177 14.78 -14.74 23.23
C PRO A 177 13.92 -13.78 24.09
N ARG A 178 14.10 -13.79 25.42
CA ARG A 178 13.33 -12.91 26.33
C ARG A 178 13.61 -11.42 26.15
N LYS A 179 14.66 -11.03 25.41
CA LYS A 179 14.98 -9.61 25.11
C LYS A 179 13.91 -8.94 24.24
N LEU A 180 13.29 -9.67 23.29
CA LEU A 180 12.08 -9.18 22.63
C LEU A 180 10.89 -9.58 23.49
N LYS A 181 10.28 -8.61 24.16
CA LYS A 181 8.99 -8.82 24.82
C LYS A 181 7.86 -8.68 23.81
N SER A 182 6.82 -9.50 23.98
CA SER A 182 5.64 -9.49 23.10
C SER A 182 4.71 -8.30 23.34
N ASP A 183 4.91 -7.54 24.41
CA ASP A 183 4.11 -6.37 24.83
C ASP A 183 4.64 -5.03 24.25
N ALA A 184 5.59 -5.09 23.31
CA ALA A 184 6.18 -3.91 22.68
C ALA A 184 5.11 -2.99 22.05
N PRO A 185 5.32 -1.66 22.02
CA PRO A 185 4.38 -0.72 21.42
C PRO A 185 4.18 -1.01 19.93
N ILE A 186 2.97 -0.77 19.43
CA ILE A 186 2.68 -0.88 18.00
C ILE A 186 3.10 0.43 17.33
N LEU A 187 3.92 0.35 16.28
CA LEU A 187 4.22 1.53 15.47
C LEU A 187 3.14 1.74 14.41
N PRO A 188 2.83 3.00 14.07
CA PRO A 188 1.83 3.30 13.07
C PRO A 188 2.25 2.82 11.68
N MET A 189 1.29 2.33 10.90
CA MET A 189 1.49 1.93 9.50
C MET A 189 0.76 2.88 8.56
N ARG A 190 1.27 3.05 7.33
CA ARG A 190 0.53 3.81 6.31
C ARG A 190 -0.67 3.05 5.80
N ARG A 191 -1.73 3.81 5.54
CA ARG A 191 -2.89 3.37 4.77
C ARG A 191 -2.59 3.34 3.28
N SER A 192 -3.47 2.67 2.53
CA SER A 192 -3.44 2.68 1.07
C SER A 192 -3.44 4.11 0.50
N PRO A 193 -2.75 4.39 -0.63
CA PRO A 193 -2.80 5.69 -1.31
C PRO A 193 -4.23 6.19 -1.60
N LEU A 194 -5.16 5.26 -1.84
CA LEU A 194 -6.57 5.53 -2.12
C LEU A 194 -7.46 5.62 -0.86
N SER A 195 -6.87 5.56 0.34
CA SER A 195 -7.63 5.78 1.57
C SER A 195 -8.22 7.20 1.55
N PRO A 196 -9.54 7.37 1.72
CA PRO A 196 -10.17 8.70 1.78
C PRO A 196 -9.83 9.44 3.08
N LYS A 197 -9.19 8.74 4.03
CA LYS A 197 -8.69 9.29 5.30
C LYS A 197 -7.19 9.54 5.21
N PRO A 198 -6.72 10.70 5.70
CA PRO A 198 -7.46 11.85 6.24
C PRO A 198 -8.20 12.65 5.14
N GLY A 199 -9.14 13.52 5.53
CA GLY A 199 -10.10 14.13 4.61
C GLY A 199 -9.52 14.89 3.40
N TRP A 200 -8.32 15.46 3.51
CA TRP A 200 -7.64 16.09 2.36
C TRP A 200 -7.31 15.10 1.24
N ALA A 201 -7.05 13.83 1.57
CA ALA A 201 -6.85 12.78 0.58
C ALA A 201 -8.15 12.53 -0.20
N GLY A 202 -9.29 12.48 0.49
CA GLY A 202 -10.62 12.43 -0.14
C GLY A 202 -10.89 13.65 -1.02
N GLY A 203 -10.56 14.86 -0.53
CA GLY A 203 -10.71 16.11 -1.28
C GLY A 203 -9.88 16.14 -2.56
N MET A 204 -8.62 15.68 -2.51
CA MET A 204 -7.74 15.58 -3.68
C MET A 204 -8.29 14.61 -4.73
N LEU A 205 -8.84 13.47 -4.31
CA LEU A 205 -9.47 12.52 -5.23
C LEU A 205 -10.70 13.13 -5.90
N ALA A 206 -11.54 13.83 -5.13
CA ALA A 206 -12.74 14.48 -5.65
C ALA A 206 -12.42 15.62 -6.63
N SER A 207 -11.46 16.49 -6.29
CA SER A 207 -11.06 17.61 -7.15
C SER A 207 -10.41 17.15 -8.45
N THR A 208 -9.56 16.11 -8.40
CA THR A 208 -8.95 15.53 -9.60
C THR A 208 -9.94 14.74 -10.44
N CYS A 209 -10.98 14.17 -9.83
CA CYS A 209 -12.13 13.61 -10.56
C CYS A 209 -12.89 14.70 -11.33
N LEU A 210 -13.22 15.83 -10.69
CA LEU A 210 -13.87 16.95 -11.37
C LEU A 210 -13.02 17.50 -12.52
N LEU A 211 -11.70 17.59 -12.32
CA LEU A 211 -10.77 17.99 -13.38
C LEU A 211 -10.75 16.99 -14.54
N GLY A 212 -10.81 15.68 -14.28
CA GLY A 212 -10.93 14.67 -15.33
C GLY A 212 -12.21 14.83 -16.15
N ILE A 213 -13.32 15.16 -15.49
CA ILE A 213 -14.61 15.41 -16.16
C ILE A 213 -14.51 16.62 -17.10
N THR A 214 -13.94 17.74 -16.62
CA THR A 214 -13.80 18.95 -17.44
C THR A 214 -12.85 18.76 -18.61
N VAL A 215 -11.78 17.98 -18.46
CA VAL A 215 -10.87 17.64 -19.56
C VAL A 215 -11.60 16.83 -20.65
N ALA A 216 -12.38 15.82 -20.26
CA ALA A 216 -13.13 15.02 -21.23
C ALA A 216 -14.18 15.85 -21.99
N LEU A 217 -14.96 16.67 -21.26
CA LEU A 217 -15.95 17.56 -21.86
C LEU A 217 -15.31 18.59 -22.79
N GLY A 218 -14.22 19.22 -22.35
CA GLY A 218 -13.47 20.19 -23.16
C GLY A 218 -12.93 19.57 -24.45
N THR A 219 -12.41 18.34 -24.37
CA THR A 219 -11.90 17.61 -25.54
C THR A 219 -12.99 17.30 -26.55
N ILE A 220 -14.18 16.90 -26.10
CA ILE A 220 -15.30 16.64 -27.01
C ILE A 220 -15.86 17.95 -27.58
N PHE A 221 -15.93 19.00 -26.77
CA PHE A 221 -16.37 20.32 -27.23
C PHE A 221 -15.43 20.87 -28.32
N THR A 222 -14.11 20.80 -28.14
CA THR A 222 -13.15 21.33 -29.14
C THR A 222 -13.16 20.56 -30.46
N VAL A 223 -13.56 19.29 -30.47
CA VAL A 223 -13.64 18.49 -31.70
C VAL A 223 -15.02 18.56 -32.36
N THR A 224 -16.05 19.01 -31.63
CA THR A 224 -17.44 19.16 -32.13
C THR A 224 -17.87 20.61 -32.37
N ALA A 225 -17.07 21.59 -31.96
CA ALA A 225 -17.21 23.01 -32.28
C ALA A 225 -16.57 23.33 -33.64
#